data_AF-A0A672NR86-F1
#
_entry.id   AF-A0A672NR86-F1
#
_cell.length_a   1.000
_cell.length_b   1.000
_cell.length_c   1.000
_cell.angle_alpha   90.00
_cell.angle_beta   90.00
_cell.angle_gamma   90.00
#
_symmetry.space_group_name_H-M   'P 1'
#
loop_
_entity.id
_entity.type
_entity.pdbx_description
1 polymer ?
#
loop_
_entity_poly.entity_id
_entity_poly.type
_entity_poly.pdbx_seq_one_letter_code
_entity_poly.pdbx_strand_id
1 'polypeptide(L)'
;MSESTTPGKKGNLTGSARKLKDDAADWHNLILKWERLNDEGSTIATKIVNLGLSKKSDLEPDVVMEGGRLAAGDISEDMKRSNQELEEECVKLQDVVEKMANMLSKMEKMVHAERGICELEAFQYGETGRAAPLFHTWSTQQFAEVSSKLYESYKQELALKKTILQELAHTANADLSMVYLSSWLYQPYIEDSGKLLLESLLLETGHRPL
;
A
#
# COMPACT_ATOMS: atom_id res chain seq x y z
N MET A 1 -17.70 -8.13 50.87
CA MET A 1 -16.34 -8.58 50.46
C MET A 1 -16.25 -8.36 48.97
N SER A 2 -15.51 -7.33 48.56
CA SER A 2 -15.36 -6.95 47.16
C SER A 2 -13.93 -7.34 46.77
N GLU A 3 -13.77 -8.47 46.10
CA GLU A 3 -12.49 -8.87 45.53
C GLU A 3 -12.21 -8.02 44.29
N SER A 4 -11.20 -7.17 44.42
CA SER A 4 -10.59 -6.42 43.33
C SER A 4 -9.90 -7.39 42.36
N THR A 5 -10.32 -7.35 41.10
CA THR A 5 -9.61 -7.97 39.97
C THR A 5 -8.22 -7.35 39.83
N THR A 6 -7.20 -8.13 40.14
CA THR A 6 -5.79 -7.75 40.00
C THR A 6 -5.40 -7.62 38.53
N PRO A 7 -4.64 -6.59 38.10
CA PRO A 7 -4.18 -6.48 36.72
C PRO A 7 -3.20 -7.61 36.40
N GLY A 8 -3.41 -8.29 35.26
CA GLY A 8 -2.57 -9.40 34.78
C GLY A 8 -1.08 -9.06 34.79
N LYS A 9 -0.28 -9.92 35.42
CA LYS A 9 1.19 -9.83 35.43
C LYS A 9 1.71 -9.87 33.99
N LYS A 10 2.27 -8.75 33.52
CA LYS A 10 3.08 -8.67 32.29
C LYS A 10 4.40 -9.43 32.51
N GLY A 11 4.39 -10.74 32.29
CA GLY A 11 5.62 -11.48 32.05
C GLY A 11 6.26 -11.02 30.72
N ASN A 12 7.58 -11.07 30.62
CA ASN A 12 8.24 -10.82 29.33
C ASN A 12 7.80 -11.90 28.33
N LEU A 13 7.12 -11.49 27.26
CA LEU A 13 6.69 -12.41 26.21
C LEU A 13 7.91 -13.08 25.58
N THR A 14 7.86 -14.39 25.39
CA THR A 14 8.90 -15.16 24.72
C THR A 14 8.29 -16.08 23.66
N GLY A 15 9.10 -16.49 22.68
CA GLY A 15 8.66 -17.38 21.60
C GLY A 15 7.59 -16.77 20.69
N SER A 16 6.62 -17.60 20.29
CA SER A 16 5.57 -17.26 19.33
C SER A 16 4.76 -16.02 19.72
N ALA A 17 4.38 -15.86 20.99
CA ALA A 17 3.58 -14.72 21.44
C ALA A 17 4.30 -13.38 21.24
N ARG A 18 5.62 -13.32 21.49
CA ARG A 18 6.38 -12.11 21.21
C ARG A 18 6.44 -11.83 19.72
N LYS A 19 6.69 -12.85 18.90
CA LYS A 19 6.79 -12.69 17.45
C LYS A 19 5.47 -12.19 16.84
N LEU A 20 4.33 -12.78 17.19
CA LEU A 20 3.01 -12.33 16.75
C LEU A 20 2.70 -10.89 17.19
N LYS A 21 3.13 -10.52 18.40
CA LYS A 21 2.97 -9.15 18.89
C LYS A 21 3.81 -8.16 18.08
N ASP A 22 5.08 -8.48 17.84
CA ASP A 22 5.97 -7.63 17.04
C ASP A 22 5.43 -7.50 15.60
N ASP A 23 4.93 -8.60 15.02
CA ASP A 23 4.35 -8.62 13.67
C ASP A 23 3.09 -7.72 13.58
N ALA A 24 2.24 -7.68 14.61
CA ALA A 24 1.10 -6.76 14.65
C ALA A 24 1.52 -5.27 14.61
N ALA A 25 2.58 -4.92 15.34
CA ALA A 25 3.13 -3.56 15.29
C ALA A 25 3.74 -3.24 13.92
N ASP A 26 4.45 -4.21 13.34
CA ASP A 26 5.06 -4.07 12.01
C ASP A 26 4.01 -3.91 10.92
N TRP A 27 2.88 -4.63 10.98
CA TRP A 27 1.76 -4.45 10.07
C TRP A 27 1.26 -3.01 10.06
N HIS A 28 0.99 -2.47 11.25
CA HIS A 28 0.56 -1.08 11.38
C HIS A 28 1.57 -0.09 10.80
N ASN A 29 2.86 -0.28 11.12
CA ASN A 29 3.93 0.59 10.64
C ASN A 29 4.11 0.52 9.11
N LEU A 30 3.98 -0.68 8.53
CA LEU A 30 4.08 -0.88 7.08
C LEU A 30 2.88 -0.25 6.36
N ILE A 31 1.67 -0.40 6.90
CA ILE A 31 0.47 0.22 6.35
C ILE A 31 0.56 1.75 6.40
N LEU A 32 1.01 2.34 7.52
CA LEU A 32 1.22 3.79 7.59
C LEU A 32 2.26 4.29 6.58
N LYS A 33 3.31 3.51 6.31
CA LYS A 33 4.31 3.85 5.29
C LYS A 33 3.74 3.71 3.88
N TRP A 34 2.89 2.71 3.66
CA TRP A 34 2.16 2.52 2.42
C TRP A 34 1.29 3.72 2.07
N GLU A 35 0.47 4.21 3.01
CA GLU A 35 -0.38 5.37 2.78
C GLU A 35 0.41 6.62 2.38
N ARG A 36 1.56 6.87 3.03
CA ARG A 36 2.42 8.02 2.68
C ARG A 36 2.97 7.92 1.26
N LEU A 37 3.39 6.72 0.86
CA LEU A 37 3.86 6.48 -0.51
C LEU A 37 2.71 6.55 -1.52
N ASN A 38 1.49 6.17 -1.11
CA ASN A 38 0.30 6.32 -1.94
C ASN A 38 0.00 7.79 -2.24
N ASP A 39 0.04 8.64 -1.22
CA ASP A 39 -0.15 10.09 -1.36
C ASP A 39 0.93 10.75 -2.23
N GLU A 40 2.20 10.37 -2.02
CA GLU A 40 3.33 10.80 -2.85
C GLU A 40 3.13 10.40 -4.31
N GLY A 41 2.81 9.12 -4.54
CA GLY A 41 2.55 8.59 -5.88
C GLY A 41 1.33 9.24 -6.56
N SER A 42 0.27 9.55 -5.81
CA SER A 42 -0.92 10.22 -6.33
C SER A 42 -0.59 11.63 -6.84
N THR A 43 0.25 12.34 -6.09
CA THR A 43 0.74 13.68 -6.48
C THR A 43 1.57 13.61 -7.77
N ILE A 44 2.49 12.65 -7.86
CA ILE A 44 3.34 12.47 -9.05
C ILE A 44 2.50 12.03 -10.25
N ALA A 45 1.60 11.06 -10.09
CA ALA A 45 0.70 10.58 -11.13
C ALA A 45 -0.17 11.71 -11.70
N THR A 46 -0.68 12.60 -10.82
CA THR A 46 -1.46 13.77 -11.24
C THR A 46 -0.62 14.72 -12.12
N LYS A 47 0.65 14.94 -11.77
CA LYS A 47 1.55 15.75 -12.59
C LYS A 47 1.80 15.13 -13.96
N ILE A 48 2.03 13.81 -14.03
CA ILE A 48 2.21 13.08 -15.29
C ILE A 48 1.01 13.29 -16.21
N VAL A 49 -0.21 13.13 -15.69
CA VAL A 49 -1.44 13.34 -16.46
C VAL A 49 -1.56 14.79 -16.93
N ASN A 50 -1.30 15.77 -16.05
CA ASN A 50 -1.38 17.18 -16.42
C ASN A 50 -0.37 17.56 -17.51
N LEU A 51 0.88 17.07 -17.42
CA LEU A 51 1.90 17.26 -18.46
C LEU A 51 1.46 16.64 -19.80
N GLY A 52 0.85 15.44 -19.76
CA GLY A 52 0.30 14.79 -20.95
C GLY A 52 -0.84 15.57 -21.60
N LEU A 53 -1.74 16.18 -20.81
CA LEU A 53 -2.85 16.99 -21.30
C LEU A 53 -2.37 18.31 -21.91
N SER A 54 -1.43 19.01 -21.27
CA SER A 54 -0.84 20.25 -21.81
C SER A 54 -0.15 20.03 -23.17
N LYS A 55 0.56 18.91 -23.31
CA LYS A 55 1.18 18.54 -24.60
C LYS A 55 0.14 18.33 -25.71
N LYS A 56 -1.06 17.86 -25.38
CA LYS A 56 -2.14 17.66 -26.35
C LYS A 56 -2.78 18.99 -26.77
N SER A 57 -2.97 19.93 -25.83
CA SER A 57 -3.47 21.27 -26.18
C SER A 57 -2.51 22.03 -27.10
N ASP A 58 -1.20 21.83 -26.96
CA ASP A 58 -0.19 22.47 -27.83
C ASP A 58 -0.14 21.87 -29.25
N LEU A 59 -0.67 20.65 -29.44
CA LEU A 59 -0.69 19.93 -30.72
C LEU A 59 -2.02 20.10 -31.48
N GLU A 60 -3.09 20.50 -30.82
CA GLU A 60 -4.34 20.88 -31.48
C GLU A 60 -4.18 22.31 -32.02
N PRO A 61 -4.12 22.52 -33.35
CA PRO A 61 -3.98 23.87 -33.88
C PRO A 61 -5.28 24.63 -33.62
N ASP A 62 -5.24 25.61 -32.72
CA ASP A 62 -6.34 26.57 -32.60
C ASP A 62 -6.43 27.34 -33.92
N VAL A 63 -7.48 27.08 -34.68
CA VAL A 63 -7.70 27.65 -36.02
C VAL A 63 -8.23 29.08 -35.87
N VAL A 64 -7.52 29.99 -35.20
CA VAL A 64 -7.69 31.43 -35.44
C VAL A 64 -6.53 32.28 -34.91
N MET A 65 -6.06 33.17 -35.79
CA MET A 65 -5.55 34.52 -35.55
C MET A 65 -4.04 34.78 -35.74
N GLU A 66 -3.81 35.48 -36.86
CA GLU A 66 -2.74 36.42 -37.22
C GLU A 66 -1.81 36.91 -36.11
N GLY A 67 -0.50 36.85 -36.41
CA GLY A 67 0.43 37.89 -35.94
C GLY A 67 1.48 37.49 -34.91
N GLY A 68 2.01 36.27 -34.95
CA GLY A 68 3.21 35.92 -34.18
C GLY A 68 3.97 34.76 -34.80
N ARG A 69 5.11 35.02 -35.47
CA ARG A 69 6.03 33.93 -35.85
C ARG A 69 6.76 33.49 -34.58
N LEU A 70 6.24 32.49 -33.87
CA LEU A 70 7.09 31.69 -33.00
C LEU A 70 8.10 30.97 -33.89
N ALA A 71 9.40 31.17 -33.63
CA ALA A 71 10.42 30.51 -34.42
C ALA A 71 10.29 28.99 -34.22
N ALA A 72 10.43 28.20 -35.28
CA ALA A 72 10.38 26.73 -35.19
C ALA A 72 11.38 26.15 -34.17
N GLY A 73 12.43 26.91 -33.83
CA GLY A 73 13.38 26.57 -32.75
C GLY A 73 12.80 26.67 -31.33
N ASP A 74 11.92 27.63 -31.06
CA ASP A 74 11.35 27.83 -29.71
C ASP A 74 10.35 26.72 -29.35
N ILE A 75 9.50 26.33 -30.31
CA ILE A 75 8.54 25.21 -30.17
C ILE A 75 9.28 23.88 -29.93
N SER A 76 10.43 23.69 -30.59
CA SER A 76 11.24 22.48 -30.46
C SER A 76 11.92 22.36 -29.09
N GLU A 77 12.34 23.47 -28.49
CA GLU A 77 12.99 23.46 -27.17
C GLU A 77 11.97 23.29 -26.03
N ASP A 78 10.79 23.91 -26.13
CA ASP A 78 9.72 23.74 -25.14
C ASP A 78 9.16 22.31 -25.13
N MET A 79 8.94 21.71 -26.31
CA MET A 79 8.53 20.30 -26.41
C MET A 79 9.59 19.35 -25.81
N LYS A 80 10.88 19.65 -26.02
CA LYS A 80 11.97 18.86 -25.45
C LYS A 80 12.02 18.97 -23.93
N ARG A 81 11.84 20.17 -23.37
CA ARG A 81 11.75 20.39 -21.92
C ARG A 81 10.56 19.64 -21.30
N SER A 82 9.38 19.75 -21.90
CA SER A 82 8.17 19.06 -21.43
C SER A 82 8.34 17.53 -21.42
N ASN A 83 8.96 16.97 -22.47
CA ASN A 83 9.26 15.53 -22.51
C ASN A 83 10.24 15.11 -21.42
N GLN A 84 11.25 15.93 -21.12
CA GLN A 84 12.22 15.66 -20.06
C GLN A 84 11.53 15.70 -18.68
N GLU A 85 10.70 16.71 -18.41
CA GLU A 85 9.93 16.80 -17.16
C GLU A 85 8.99 15.59 -16.97
N LEU A 86 8.34 15.14 -18.05
CA LEU A 86 7.52 13.93 -18.03
C LEU A 86 8.33 12.68 -17.69
N GLU A 87 9.50 12.52 -18.30
CA GLU A 87 10.40 11.40 -18.03
C GLU A 87 10.87 11.40 -16.56
N GLU A 88 11.23 12.57 -16.02
CA GLU A 88 11.63 12.71 -14.62
C GLU A 88 10.50 12.34 -13.65
N GLU A 89 9.25 12.74 -13.91
CA GLU A 89 8.11 12.34 -13.08
C GLU A 89 7.79 10.85 -13.20
N CYS A 90 7.94 10.24 -14.38
CA CYS A 90 7.80 8.78 -14.56
C CYS A 90 8.83 8.00 -13.73
N VAL A 91 10.09 8.45 -13.71
CA VAL A 91 11.14 7.83 -12.87
C VAL A 91 10.81 7.96 -11.38
N LYS A 92 10.31 9.12 -10.93
CA LYS A 92 9.87 9.30 -9.54
C LYS A 92 8.72 8.36 -9.18
N LEU A 93 7.73 8.21 -10.07
CA LEU A 93 6.61 7.30 -9.84
C LEU A 93 7.08 5.84 -9.78
N GLN A 94 8.05 5.46 -10.62
CA GLN A 94 8.67 4.14 -10.59
C GLN A 94 9.35 3.85 -9.25
N ASP A 95 10.11 4.80 -8.71
CA ASP A 95 10.75 4.68 -7.39
C ASP A 95 9.72 4.51 -6.26
N VAL A 96 8.59 5.22 -6.31
CA VAL A 96 7.47 5.01 -5.37
C VAL A 96 6.93 3.58 -5.44
N VAL A 97 6.67 3.06 -6.64
CA VAL A 97 6.15 1.69 -6.84
C VAL A 97 7.18 0.64 -6.38
N GLU A 98 8.47 0.87 -6.59
CA GLU A 98 9.53 -0.02 -6.13
C GLU A 98 9.63 -0.03 -4.60
N LYS A 99 9.53 1.13 -3.94
CA LYS A 99 9.41 1.20 -2.47
C LYS A 99 8.18 0.46 -1.94
N MET A 100 7.04 0.56 -2.64
CA MET A 100 5.84 -0.22 -2.34
C MET A 100 6.06 -1.74 -2.48
N ALA A 101 6.74 -2.17 -3.54
CA ALA A 101 7.11 -3.58 -3.71
C ALA A 101 8.02 -4.09 -2.59
N ASN A 102 8.96 -3.28 -2.14
CA ASN A 102 9.83 -3.60 -1.01
C ASN A 102 9.07 -3.71 0.32
N MET A 103 8.01 -2.93 0.53
CA MET A 103 7.12 -3.10 1.67
C MET A 103 6.32 -4.39 1.58
N LEU A 104 5.77 -4.70 0.41
CA LEU A 104 5.01 -5.93 0.20
C LEU A 104 5.86 -7.18 0.45
N SER A 105 7.14 -7.18 0.07
CA SER A 105 8.08 -8.27 0.41
C SER A 105 8.28 -8.45 1.93
N LYS A 106 8.19 -7.37 2.71
CA LYS A 106 8.24 -7.47 4.19
C LYS A 106 6.95 -8.08 4.74
N MET A 107 5.80 -7.64 4.23
CA MET A 107 4.49 -8.22 4.58
C MET A 107 4.45 -9.72 4.27
N GLU A 108 4.95 -10.13 3.10
CA GLU A 108 5.03 -11.56 2.71
C GLU A 108 5.88 -12.38 3.70
N LYS A 109 7.03 -11.86 4.11
CA LYS A 109 7.89 -12.51 5.12
C LYS A 109 7.19 -12.67 6.46
N MET A 110 6.37 -11.71 6.86
CA MET A 110 5.58 -11.80 8.09
C MET A 110 4.53 -12.91 7.98
N VAL A 111 3.78 -12.97 6.87
CA VAL A 111 2.83 -14.06 6.61
C VAL A 111 3.51 -15.43 6.66
N HIS A 112 4.69 -15.57 6.08
CA HIS A 112 5.47 -16.81 6.16
C HIS A 112 5.93 -17.14 7.58
N ALA A 113 6.35 -16.14 8.36
CA ALA A 113 6.74 -16.33 9.74
C ALA A 113 5.54 -16.82 10.58
N GLU A 114 4.37 -16.21 10.43
CA GLU A 114 3.14 -16.61 11.12
C GLU A 114 2.66 -18.01 10.73
N ARG A 115 2.78 -18.40 9.45
CA ARG A 115 2.53 -19.77 9.03
C ARG A 115 3.48 -20.76 9.71
N GLY A 116 4.77 -20.43 9.80
CA GLY A 116 5.74 -21.24 10.54
C GLY A 116 5.40 -21.36 12.03
N ILE A 117 4.82 -20.32 12.64
CA ILE A 117 4.31 -20.38 14.01
C ILE A 117 3.11 -21.34 14.10
N CYS A 118 2.20 -21.33 13.14
CA CYS A 118 1.08 -22.28 13.09
C CYS A 118 1.56 -23.73 12.98
N GLU A 119 2.53 -24.00 12.09
CA GLU A 119 3.13 -25.32 11.92
C GLU A 119 3.82 -25.79 13.21
N LEU A 120 4.56 -24.90 13.88
CA LEU A 120 5.18 -25.19 15.18
C LEU A 120 4.14 -25.50 16.25
N GLU A 121 3.02 -24.78 16.26
CA GLU A 121 1.93 -25.02 17.20
C GLU A 121 1.25 -26.36 16.96
N ALA A 122 0.95 -26.69 15.70
CA ALA A 122 0.40 -27.99 15.33
C ALA A 122 1.33 -29.14 15.73
N PHE A 123 2.65 -28.96 15.58
CA PHE A 123 3.64 -29.93 16.04
C PHE A 123 3.66 -30.11 17.56
N GLN A 124 3.52 -29.02 18.33
CA GLN A 124 3.62 -29.04 19.80
C GLN A 124 2.34 -29.49 20.50
N TYR A 125 1.17 -29.14 19.94
CA TYR A 125 -0.13 -29.31 20.60
C TYR A 125 -1.14 -30.13 19.78
N GLY A 126 -0.76 -30.59 18.58
CA GLY A 126 -1.64 -31.30 17.65
C GLY A 126 -2.51 -30.36 16.81
N GLU A 127 -3.30 -30.92 15.90
CA GLU A 127 -4.16 -30.15 14.97
C GLU A 127 -5.21 -29.28 15.67
N THR A 128 -5.59 -29.63 16.91
CA THR A 128 -6.51 -28.83 17.73
C THR A 128 -5.88 -27.56 18.29
N GLY A 129 -4.55 -27.40 18.18
CA GLY A 129 -3.81 -26.25 18.69
C GLY A 129 -3.76 -26.17 20.23
N ARG A 130 -3.36 -25.01 20.75
CA ARG A 130 -3.31 -24.77 22.20
C ARG A 130 -4.70 -24.76 22.82
N ALA A 131 -4.81 -25.26 24.05
CA ALA A 131 -6.04 -25.19 24.83
C ALA A 131 -6.43 -23.77 25.26
N ALA A 132 -5.45 -22.86 25.34
CA ALA A 132 -5.68 -21.44 25.66
C ALA A 132 -4.94 -20.56 24.63
N PRO A 133 -5.57 -19.45 24.19
CA PRO A 133 -4.96 -18.53 23.24
C PRO A 133 -3.71 -17.85 23.81
N LEU A 134 -2.81 -17.41 22.93
CA LEU A 134 -1.59 -16.70 23.34
C LEU A 134 -1.87 -15.28 23.85
N PHE A 135 -3.02 -14.71 23.49
CA PHE A 135 -3.44 -13.36 23.87
C PHE A 135 -4.83 -13.37 24.50
N HIS A 136 -5.83 -12.73 23.87
CA HIS A 136 -7.17 -12.60 24.42
C HIS A 136 -8.06 -13.73 23.92
N THR A 137 -8.44 -13.68 22.65
CA THR A 137 -9.46 -14.55 22.07
C THR A 137 -8.98 -15.31 20.84
N TRP A 138 -7.91 -14.84 20.19
CA TRP A 138 -7.52 -15.43 18.90
C TRP A 138 -6.67 -16.68 19.04
N SER A 139 -6.98 -17.67 18.20
CA SER A 139 -6.06 -18.77 17.94
C SER A 139 -4.89 -18.29 17.09
N THR A 140 -3.76 -19.00 17.15
CA THR A 140 -2.59 -18.71 16.30
C THR A 140 -2.93 -18.75 14.80
N GLN A 141 -3.85 -19.64 14.40
CA GLN A 141 -4.33 -19.72 13.02
C GLN A 141 -5.07 -18.45 12.59
N GLN A 142 -5.86 -17.84 13.48
CA GLN A 142 -6.59 -16.60 13.14
C GLN A 142 -5.64 -15.44 12.84
N PHE A 143 -4.51 -15.33 13.56
CA PHE A 143 -3.46 -14.35 13.22
C PHE A 143 -2.96 -14.55 11.79
N ALA A 144 -2.55 -15.77 11.45
CA ALA A 144 -2.04 -16.09 10.12
C ALA A 144 -3.07 -15.86 9.00
N GLU A 145 -4.35 -16.17 9.25
CA GLU A 145 -5.44 -15.90 8.30
C GLU A 145 -5.66 -14.41 8.08
N VAL A 146 -5.65 -13.62 9.16
CA VAL A 146 -5.81 -12.16 9.10
C VAL A 146 -4.64 -11.52 8.34
N SER A 147 -3.41 -11.87 8.69
CA SER A 147 -2.22 -11.37 7.98
C SER A 147 -2.20 -11.78 6.52
N SER A 148 -2.64 -13.00 6.19
CA SER A 148 -2.75 -13.45 4.80
C SER A 148 -3.77 -12.63 4.01
N LYS A 149 -4.94 -12.32 4.60
CA LYS A 149 -5.96 -11.47 3.97
C LYS A 149 -5.48 -10.05 3.74
N LEU A 150 -4.80 -9.47 4.73
CA LEU A 150 -4.16 -8.15 4.58
C LEU A 150 -3.15 -8.19 3.43
N TYR A 151 -2.24 -9.14 3.44
CA TYR A 151 -1.23 -9.30 2.40
C TYR A 151 -1.82 -9.40 0.99
N GLU A 152 -2.82 -10.24 0.78
CA GLU A 152 -3.42 -10.43 -0.55
C GLU A 152 -4.09 -9.15 -1.07
N SER A 153 -4.70 -8.34 -0.19
CA SER A 153 -5.29 -7.04 -0.53
C SER A 153 -4.21 -6.06 -1.06
N TYR A 154 -3.10 -5.92 -0.32
CA TYR A 154 -1.97 -5.06 -0.72
C TYR A 154 -1.24 -5.59 -1.97
N LYS A 155 -1.21 -6.91 -2.17
CA LYS A 155 -0.62 -7.53 -3.35
C LYS A 155 -1.43 -7.23 -4.62
N GLN A 156 -2.76 -7.30 -4.53
CA GLN A 156 -3.64 -6.90 -5.64
C GLN A 156 -3.52 -5.40 -5.93
N GLU A 157 -3.50 -4.56 -4.88
CA GLU A 157 -3.30 -3.12 -5.04
C GLU A 157 -1.96 -2.79 -5.71
N LEU A 158 -0.86 -3.44 -5.31
CA LEU A 158 0.43 -3.23 -5.95
C LEU A 158 0.40 -3.63 -7.43
N ALA A 159 -0.28 -4.73 -7.78
CA ALA A 159 -0.40 -5.16 -9.17
C ALA A 159 -1.10 -4.09 -10.02
N LEU A 160 -2.19 -3.51 -9.50
CA LEU A 160 -2.87 -2.38 -10.13
C LEU A 160 -1.95 -1.16 -10.28
N LYS A 161 -1.22 -0.76 -9.23
CA LYS A 161 -0.30 0.38 -9.30
C LYS A 161 0.83 0.17 -10.30
N LYS A 162 1.31 -1.06 -10.48
CA LYS A 162 2.27 -1.42 -11.54
C LYS A 162 1.67 -1.27 -12.93
N THR A 163 0.42 -1.69 -13.13
CA THR A 163 -0.28 -1.47 -14.41
C THR A 163 -0.46 0.02 -14.68
N ILE A 164 -0.89 0.80 -13.69
CA ILE A 164 -1.03 2.26 -13.84
C ILE A 164 0.32 2.89 -14.22
N LEU A 165 1.41 2.54 -13.53
CA LEU A 165 2.75 3.03 -13.85
C LEU A 165 3.14 2.80 -15.32
N GLN A 166 2.78 1.65 -15.89
CA GLN A 166 3.10 1.30 -17.28
C GLN A 166 2.26 2.09 -18.29
N GLU A 167 1.02 2.42 -17.96
CA GLU A 167 0.06 2.98 -18.93
C GLU A 167 -0.11 4.51 -18.81
N LEU A 168 0.14 5.09 -17.63
CA LEU A 168 -0.29 6.45 -17.30
C LEU A 168 0.27 7.52 -18.25
N ALA A 169 1.57 7.46 -18.55
CA ALA A 169 2.22 8.44 -19.43
C ALA A 169 1.90 8.24 -20.92
N HIS A 170 1.37 7.06 -21.29
CA HIS A 170 1.01 6.72 -22.67
C HIS A 170 -0.48 6.92 -22.96
N THR A 171 -1.27 7.23 -21.94
CA THR A 171 -2.73 7.36 -22.07
C THR A 171 -3.13 8.70 -22.66
N ALA A 172 -3.68 8.67 -23.89
CA ALA A 172 -4.17 9.86 -24.59
C ALA A 172 -5.66 10.19 -24.30
N ASN A 173 -6.38 9.27 -23.66
CA ASN A 173 -7.79 9.43 -23.29
C ASN A 173 -7.89 10.02 -21.87
N ALA A 174 -8.43 11.24 -21.77
CA ALA A 174 -8.55 11.95 -20.50
C ALA A 174 -9.42 11.21 -19.47
N ASP A 175 -10.53 10.58 -19.91
CA ASP A 175 -11.40 9.82 -19.02
C ASP A 175 -10.67 8.61 -18.43
N LEU A 176 -9.86 7.92 -19.24
CA LEU A 176 -9.05 6.80 -18.77
C LEU A 176 -7.95 7.26 -17.80
N SER A 177 -7.32 8.40 -18.06
CA SER A 177 -6.37 9.01 -17.11
C SER A 177 -7.03 9.31 -15.76
N MET A 178 -8.26 9.82 -15.77
CA MET A 178 -9.02 10.07 -14.54
C MET A 178 -9.39 8.77 -13.80
N VAL A 179 -9.68 7.70 -14.52
CA VAL A 179 -9.88 6.36 -13.93
C VAL A 179 -8.61 5.88 -13.25
N TYR A 180 -7.43 6.03 -13.88
CA TYR A 180 -6.16 5.66 -13.26
C TYR A 180 -5.84 6.50 -12.02
N LEU A 181 -6.02 7.82 -12.07
CA LEU A 181 -5.81 8.69 -10.90
C LEU A 181 -6.76 8.33 -9.75
N SER A 182 -8.03 8.08 -10.05
CA SER A 182 -9.02 7.69 -9.05
C SER A 182 -8.68 6.32 -8.44
N SER A 183 -8.30 5.36 -9.29
CA SER A 183 -7.90 4.02 -8.84
C SER A 183 -6.65 4.08 -7.96
N TRP A 184 -5.68 4.92 -8.30
CA TRP A 184 -4.49 5.12 -7.47
C TRP A 184 -4.87 5.72 -6.11
N LEU A 185 -5.69 6.76 -6.09
CA LEU A 185 -6.07 7.49 -4.87
C LEU A 185 -6.88 6.61 -3.91
N TYR A 186 -7.92 5.94 -4.41
CA TYR A 186 -8.89 5.23 -3.57
C TYR A 186 -8.52 3.80 -3.22
N GLN A 187 -7.50 3.23 -3.89
CA GLN A 187 -6.95 1.90 -3.58
C GLN A 187 -8.02 0.80 -3.52
N PRO A 188 -8.70 0.50 -4.64
CA PRO A 188 -9.94 -0.28 -4.66
C PRO A 188 -9.80 -1.70 -4.10
N TYR A 189 -8.58 -2.25 -4.00
CA TYR A 189 -8.33 -3.57 -3.43
C TYR A 189 -8.06 -3.56 -1.92
N ILE A 190 -7.96 -2.38 -1.29
CA ILE A 190 -7.80 -2.20 0.15
C ILE A 190 -9.14 -1.76 0.73
N GLU A 191 -10.00 -2.75 1.01
CA GLU A 191 -11.32 -2.51 1.57
C GLU A 191 -11.30 -2.06 3.04
N ASP A 192 -12.38 -1.41 3.49
CA ASP A 192 -12.55 -1.06 4.91
C ASP A 192 -12.58 -2.29 5.83
N SER A 193 -12.95 -3.46 5.29
CA SER A 193 -12.83 -4.74 5.97
C SER A 193 -11.37 -5.02 6.40
N GLY A 194 -10.39 -4.65 5.58
CA GLY A 194 -8.96 -4.75 5.91
C GLY A 194 -8.54 -3.84 7.06
N LYS A 195 -9.06 -2.60 7.11
CA LYS A 195 -8.81 -1.68 8.23
C LYS A 195 -9.35 -2.25 9.55
N LEU A 196 -10.56 -2.83 9.50
CA LEU A 196 -11.15 -3.50 10.65
C LEU A 196 -10.32 -4.71 11.10
N LEU A 197 -9.79 -5.50 10.16
CA LEU A 197 -8.90 -6.62 10.47
C LEU A 197 -7.61 -6.15 11.16
N LEU A 198 -7.00 -5.05 10.67
CA LEU A 198 -5.82 -4.46 11.32
C LEU A 198 -6.13 -3.98 12.74
N GLU A 199 -7.21 -3.24 12.95
CA GLU A 199 -7.57 -2.76 14.29
C GLU A 199 -7.91 -3.93 15.23
N SER A 200 -8.54 -4.99 14.72
CA SER A 200 -8.78 -6.23 15.48
C SER A 200 -7.47 -6.92 15.88
N LEU A 201 -6.50 -7.01 14.97
CA LEU A 201 -5.16 -7.56 15.23
C LEU A 201 -4.42 -6.75 16.32
N LEU A 202 -4.52 -5.42 16.26
CA LEU A 202 -3.89 -4.52 17.23
C LEU A 202 -4.56 -4.57 18.60
N LEU A 203 -5.89 -4.68 18.66
CA LEU A 203 -6.64 -4.89 19.90
C LEU A 203 -6.29 -6.23 20.53
N GLU A 204 -6.29 -7.29 19.74
CA GLU A 204 -6.00 -8.66 20.19
C GLU A 204 -4.57 -8.77 20.76
N THR A 205 -3.58 -8.08 20.19
CA THR A 205 -2.19 -8.08 20.68
C THR A 205 -1.92 -7.04 21.78
N GLY A 206 -2.93 -6.26 22.17
CA GLY A 206 -2.85 -5.23 23.21
C GLY A 206 -2.10 -3.96 22.81
N HIS A 207 -2.04 -3.65 21.52
CA HIS A 207 -1.60 -2.35 20.99
C HIS A 207 -2.72 -1.30 20.99
N ARG A 208 -3.98 -1.74 20.98
CA ARG A 208 -5.15 -0.92 21.24
C ARG A 208 -5.79 -1.30 22.58
N PRO A 209 -6.39 -0.34 23.29
CA PRO A 209 -7.21 -0.67 24.46
C PRO A 209 -8.46 -1.43 24.04
N LEU A 210 -8.96 -2.26 24.96
CA LEU A 210 -10.27 -2.92 24.88
C LEU A 210 -11.39 -1.98 25.33
#